data_AF-B7FIZ3-F1
#
_entry.id   AF-B7FIZ3-F1
#
_cell.length_a   1.000
_cell.length_b   1.000
_cell.length_c   1.000
_cell.angle_alpha   90.00
_cell.angle_beta   90.00
_cell.angle_gamma   90.00
#
_symmetry.space_group_name_H-M   'P 1'
#
loop_
_entity.id
_entity.type
_entity.pdbx_description
1 polymer ?
#
loop_
_entity_poly.entity_id
_entity_poly.type
_entity_poly.pdbx_seq_one_letter_code
_entity_poly.pdbx_strand_id
1 'polypeptide(L)'
;MENSYKVNGNGPSENGYSIAKHTHSYQPSTKGSLPWLDIRVFYVRVCKCELDNSTPEILTLNHVPLNPDTLLEVNGVRSGLYSDGISTLLKRDRVDRKSEEVTFVSTDSIRMSGSVKFVVFDKDKLLLFGTLELCNSNGVVRESNSNGQSWSMKCESNIIPGTKFFKEKQLLLPDSTLPTIEVYIVGSFSGTPIIL
;
A
#
# COMPACT_ATOMS: atom_id res chain seq x y z
N MET A 1 37.56 -47.16 71.31
CA MET A 1 36.43 -47.42 72.23
C MET A 1 35.27 -46.58 71.76
N GLU A 2 34.28 -47.24 71.19
CA GLU A 2 32.93 -46.70 71.04
C GLU A 2 32.40 -46.23 72.40
N ASN A 3 31.53 -45.22 72.40
CA ASN A 3 30.22 -45.38 73.01
C ASN A 3 29.27 -44.27 72.56
N SER A 4 28.08 -44.73 72.22
CA SER A 4 26.93 -44.05 71.67
C SER A 4 25.94 -43.67 72.77
N TYR A 5 25.17 -42.61 72.55
CA TYR A 5 23.88 -42.39 73.18
C TYR A 5 22.88 -41.88 72.14
N LYS A 6 21.86 -42.70 71.87
CA LYS A 6 20.62 -42.32 71.19
C LYS A 6 19.64 -41.75 72.23
N VAL A 7 18.73 -40.86 71.81
CA VAL A 7 17.27 -41.09 71.78
C VAL A 7 16.49 -39.83 71.30
N ASN A 8 15.65 -40.08 70.30
CA ASN A 8 14.38 -39.48 69.82
C ASN A 8 14.08 -37.97 69.83
N GLY A 9 13.55 -37.53 68.67
CA GLY A 9 12.30 -36.74 68.65
C GLY A 9 12.07 -35.82 67.44
N ASN A 10 11.34 -36.35 66.44
CA ASN A 10 10.34 -35.68 65.58
C ASN A 10 10.74 -34.69 64.45
N GLY A 11 10.45 -35.12 63.21
CA GLY A 11 9.93 -34.28 62.10
C GLY A 11 10.90 -33.92 60.97
N PRO A 12 10.62 -34.26 59.69
CA PRO A 12 11.31 -33.68 58.54
C PRO A 12 10.58 -32.40 58.12
N SER A 13 11.20 -31.24 58.31
CA SER A 13 10.83 -30.04 57.55
C SER A 13 11.59 -30.05 56.24
N GLU A 14 10.90 -30.51 55.19
CA GLU A 14 11.23 -30.19 53.80
C GLU A 14 11.40 -28.67 53.66
N ASN A 15 12.56 -28.24 53.20
CA ASN A 15 12.69 -27.02 52.42
C ASN A 15 13.70 -27.32 51.32
N GLY A 16 13.21 -28.03 50.31
CA GLY A 16 13.88 -28.17 49.03
C GLY A 16 13.88 -26.82 48.33
N TYR A 17 15.00 -26.11 48.39
CA TYR A 17 15.28 -25.06 47.41
C TYR A 17 15.65 -25.74 46.09
N SER A 18 14.62 -26.20 45.37
CA SER A 18 14.73 -26.53 43.97
C SER A 18 15.05 -25.24 43.22
N ILE A 19 16.31 -25.11 42.78
CA ILE A 19 16.72 -24.12 41.79
C ILE A 19 15.92 -24.43 40.53
N ALA A 20 14.79 -23.73 40.38
CA ALA A 20 14.04 -23.71 39.15
C ALA A 20 14.97 -23.13 38.08
N LYS A 21 15.57 -24.01 37.28
CA LYS A 21 16.11 -23.63 35.98
C LYS A 21 14.92 -23.15 35.17
N HIS A 22 14.62 -21.86 35.30
CA HIS A 22 13.80 -21.14 34.34
C HIS A 22 14.57 -21.15 33.03
N THR A 23 14.42 -22.25 32.28
CA THR A 23 14.62 -22.23 30.84
C THR A 23 13.51 -21.32 30.32
N HIS A 24 13.74 -20.01 30.39
CA HIS A 24 13.02 -19.06 29.58
C HIS A 24 13.28 -19.52 28.15
N SER A 25 12.34 -20.29 27.60
CA SER A 25 12.22 -20.41 26.18
C SER A 25 12.04 -18.97 25.70
N TYR A 26 13.12 -18.40 25.18
CA TYR A 26 12.98 -17.41 24.13
C TYR A 26 12.23 -18.14 23.03
N GLN A 27 10.90 -18.15 23.12
CA GLN A 27 10.11 -18.26 21.91
C GLN A 27 10.64 -17.12 21.04
N PRO A 28 11.18 -17.42 19.85
CA PRO A 28 11.33 -16.39 18.86
C PRO A 28 9.92 -15.82 18.76
N SER A 29 9.75 -14.55 19.14
CA SER A 29 8.55 -13.85 18.70
C SER A 29 8.51 -14.12 17.20
N THR A 30 7.45 -14.80 16.76
CA THR A 30 7.10 -14.78 15.34
C THR A 30 7.00 -13.30 15.03
N LYS A 31 8.09 -12.71 14.54
CA LYS A 31 8.13 -11.35 14.03
C LYS A 31 7.08 -11.39 12.94
N GLY A 32 5.86 -10.96 13.27
CA GLY A 32 4.79 -10.87 12.30
C GLY A 32 5.37 -10.09 11.14
N SER A 33 5.42 -10.70 9.96
CA SER A 33 5.78 -9.97 8.77
C SER A 33 4.84 -8.76 8.71
N LEU A 34 5.40 -7.56 8.66
CA LEU A 34 4.61 -6.36 8.43
C LEU A 34 3.70 -6.63 7.21
N PRO A 35 2.40 -6.34 7.29
CA PRO A 35 1.49 -6.63 6.19
C PRO A 35 1.76 -5.62 5.06
N TRP A 36 2.52 -6.05 4.04
CA TRP A 36 2.84 -5.22 2.88
C TRP A 36 1.79 -5.40 1.78
N LEU A 37 1.30 -4.29 1.24
CA LEU A 37 0.74 -4.26 -0.10
C LEU A 37 1.89 -4.16 -1.10
N ASP A 38 1.93 -5.07 -2.06
CA ASP A 38 2.92 -5.15 -3.13
C ASP A 38 2.22 -4.92 -4.47
N ILE A 39 2.32 -3.69 -4.98
CA ILE A 39 1.79 -3.27 -6.27
C ILE A 39 2.77 -3.65 -7.37
N ARG A 40 2.24 -4.24 -8.43
CA ARG A 40 2.97 -4.67 -9.63
C ARG A 40 2.57 -3.94 -10.89
N VAL A 41 1.33 -3.43 -10.93
CA VAL A 41 0.83 -2.62 -12.03
C VAL A 41 0.05 -1.45 -11.46
N PHE A 42 0.43 -0.26 -11.89
CA PHE A 42 -0.36 0.96 -11.71
C PHE A 42 -0.84 1.41 -13.08
N TYR A 43 -2.15 1.46 -13.28
CA TYR A 43 -2.77 1.73 -14.56
C TYR A 43 -3.67 2.97 -14.45
N VAL A 44 -3.55 3.86 -15.43
CA VAL A 44 -4.40 5.05 -15.57
C VAL A 44 -4.93 5.10 -16.99
N ARG A 45 -6.25 5.17 -17.16
CA ARG A 45 -6.90 5.41 -18.47
C ARG A 45 -7.66 6.72 -18.43
N VAL A 46 -7.40 7.56 -19.43
CA VAL A 46 -8.15 8.79 -19.68
C VAL A 46 -9.05 8.55 -20.89
N CYS A 47 -10.36 8.71 -20.74
CA CYS A 47 -11.34 8.54 -21.80
C CYS A 47 -11.93 9.88 -22.25
N LYS A 48 -12.39 9.95 -23.50
CA LYS A 48 -13.01 11.14 -24.13
C LYS A 48 -12.08 12.36 -24.15
N CYS A 49 -10.79 12.10 -24.35
CA CYS A 49 -9.73 13.10 -24.32
C CYS A 49 -9.24 13.48 -25.73
N GLU A 50 -8.63 14.65 -25.86
CA GLU A 50 -8.02 15.07 -27.11
C GLU A 50 -6.68 14.36 -27.33
N LEU A 51 -6.59 13.62 -28.43
CA LEU A 51 -5.42 12.83 -28.80
C LEU A 51 -4.71 13.47 -29.99
N ASP A 52 -3.72 14.30 -29.71
CA ASP A 52 -2.91 14.99 -30.71
C ASP A 52 -1.41 14.73 -30.49
N ASN A 53 -0.54 15.49 -31.18
CA ASN A 53 0.90 15.39 -31.00
C ASN A 53 1.38 15.91 -29.63
N SER A 54 0.50 16.53 -28.84
CA SER A 54 0.79 17.08 -27.52
C SER A 54 0.43 16.13 -26.37
N THR A 55 -0.26 15.01 -26.65
CA THR A 55 -0.54 13.94 -25.69
C THR A 55 0.76 13.43 -25.07
N PRO A 56 0.90 13.45 -23.73
CA PRO A 56 2.17 13.13 -23.09
C PRO A 56 2.53 11.65 -23.27
N GLU A 57 3.82 11.39 -23.34
CA GLU A 57 4.35 10.02 -23.38
C GLU A 57 4.56 9.43 -21.99
N ILE A 58 4.72 10.30 -20.99
CA ILE A 58 5.03 9.94 -19.60
C ILE A 58 4.24 10.87 -18.67
N LEU A 59 3.70 10.30 -17.60
CA LEU A 59 3.18 11.03 -16.45
C LEU A 59 4.05 10.74 -15.23
N THR A 60 4.13 11.70 -14.31
CA THR A 60 4.80 11.53 -13.03
C THR A 60 3.80 10.98 -12.01
N LEU A 61 4.16 9.92 -11.30
CA LEU A 61 3.37 9.31 -10.23
C LEU A 61 4.11 9.47 -8.91
N ASN A 62 3.59 10.30 -8.01
CA ASN A 62 4.16 10.50 -6.67
C ASN A 62 3.41 9.65 -5.65
N HIS A 63 4.15 9.00 -4.77
CA HIS A 63 3.65 8.23 -3.64
C HIS A 63 4.10 8.92 -2.35
N VAL A 64 3.14 9.40 -1.56
CA VAL A 64 3.36 10.17 -0.34
C VAL A 64 2.80 9.39 0.85
N PRO A 65 3.65 8.92 1.79
CA PRO A 65 3.21 8.31 3.03
C PRO A 65 2.25 9.24 3.80
N LEU A 66 1.10 8.73 4.25
CA LEU A 66 0.16 9.52 5.05
C LEU A 66 0.50 9.55 6.54
N ASN A 67 1.26 8.56 7.03
CA ASN A 67 1.72 8.47 8.40
C ASN A 67 3.24 8.31 8.46
N PRO A 68 3.92 8.82 9.51
CA PRO A 68 5.38 8.73 9.65
C PRO A 68 5.94 7.31 9.76
N ASP A 69 5.12 6.35 10.18
CA ASP A 69 5.46 4.94 10.32
C ASP A 69 5.19 4.12 9.04
N THR A 70 4.55 4.72 8.03
CA THR A 70 4.34 4.08 6.73
C THR A 70 5.68 3.87 6.04
N LEU A 71 6.00 2.59 5.77
CA LEU A 71 7.15 2.21 4.96
C LEU A 71 6.74 2.19 3.50
N LEU A 72 7.56 2.79 2.65
CA LEU A 72 7.35 2.83 1.21
C LEU A 72 8.65 2.39 0.50
N GLU A 73 8.53 1.46 -0.42
CA GLU A 73 9.64 0.95 -1.24
C GLU A 73 9.25 0.96 -2.71
N VAL A 74 10.20 1.32 -3.58
CA VAL A 74 10.03 1.23 -5.03
C VAL A 74 11.23 0.49 -5.60
N ASN A 75 10.98 -0.61 -6.32
CA ASN A 75 12.00 -1.45 -6.93
C ASN A 75 13.08 -1.90 -5.94
N GLY A 76 12.68 -2.16 -4.69
CA GLY A 76 13.58 -2.57 -3.61
C GLY A 76 14.34 -1.43 -2.91
N VAL A 77 14.17 -0.18 -3.36
CA VAL A 77 14.75 1.00 -2.71
C VAL A 77 13.73 1.61 -1.76
N ARG A 78 14.10 1.73 -0.48
CA ARG A 78 13.23 2.27 0.57
C ARG A 78 13.30 3.79 0.66
N SER A 79 12.15 4.42 0.86
CA SER A 79 12.03 5.84 1.14
C SER A 79 12.77 6.21 2.42
N GLY A 80 13.44 7.36 2.43
CA GLY A 80 14.06 7.87 3.65
C GLY A 80 13.02 8.24 4.71
N LEU A 81 13.40 8.19 5.99
CA LEU A 81 12.53 8.58 7.11
C LEU A 81 12.03 10.05 7.04
N TYR A 82 12.72 10.89 6.26
CA TYR A 82 12.44 12.31 6.08
C TYR A 82 12.08 12.67 4.63
N SER A 83 11.84 11.68 3.76
CA SER A 83 11.46 11.98 2.38
C SER A 83 9.96 12.26 2.30
N ASP A 84 9.59 13.31 1.58
CA ASP A 84 8.19 13.68 1.30
C ASP A 84 7.46 12.66 0.39
N GLY A 85 8.14 11.62 -0.08
CA GLY A 85 7.59 10.55 -0.91
C GLY A 85 8.60 9.95 -1.87
N ILE A 86 8.11 9.08 -2.77
CA ILE A 86 8.86 8.54 -3.91
C ILE A 86 8.09 8.81 -5.20
N SER A 87 8.80 9.22 -6.25
CA SER A 87 8.25 9.39 -7.59
C SER A 87 8.61 8.23 -8.51
N THR A 88 7.63 7.77 -9.28
CA THR A 88 7.75 6.82 -10.38
C THR A 88 7.15 7.43 -11.65
N LEU A 89 7.22 6.68 -12.75
CA LEU A 89 6.73 7.13 -14.05
C LEU A 89 5.63 6.19 -14.56
N LEU A 90 4.53 6.77 -15.04
CA LEU A 90 3.53 6.05 -15.83
C LEU A 90 3.83 6.30 -17.31
N LYS A 91 4.16 5.25 -18.06
CA LYS A 91 4.47 5.35 -19.50
C LYS A 91 3.22 5.13 -20.32
N ARG A 92 3.05 5.89 -21.40
CA ARG A 92 1.95 5.70 -22.34
C ARG A 92 2.06 4.33 -23.00
N ASP A 93 1.04 3.51 -22.78
CA ASP A 93 0.96 2.12 -23.26
C ASP A 93 0.10 2.01 -24.53
N ARG A 94 -1.12 2.54 -24.49
CA ARG A 94 -2.08 2.48 -25.61
C ARG A 94 -2.67 3.85 -25.90
N VAL A 95 -2.87 4.13 -27.19
CA VAL A 95 -3.63 5.28 -27.70
C VAL A 95 -4.70 4.76 -28.64
N ASP A 96 -5.97 4.97 -28.30
CA ASP A 96 -7.10 4.60 -29.13
C ASP A 96 -7.83 5.85 -29.60
N ARG A 97 -7.55 6.23 -30.85
CA ARG A 97 -8.16 7.41 -31.47
C ARG A 97 -9.64 7.21 -31.81
N LYS A 98 -10.12 5.98 -31.89
CA LYS A 98 -11.52 5.69 -32.21
C LYS A 98 -12.40 5.89 -30.97
N SER A 99 -11.93 5.47 -29.80
CA SER A 99 -12.62 5.65 -28.53
C SER A 99 -12.24 6.94 -27.79
N GLU A 100 -11.30 7.73 -28.31
CA GLU A 100 -10.75 8.92 -27.66
C GLU A 100 -10.10 8.59 -26.30
N GLU A 101 -9.32 7.50 -26.25
CA GLU A 101 -8.72 6.97 -25.02
C GLU A 101 -7.19 6.90 -25.06
N VAL A 102 -6.56 7.16 -23.92
CA VAL A 102 -5.13 6.92 -23.71
C VAL A 102 -4.90 6.22 -22.38
N THR A 103 -3.97 5.29 -22.38
CA THR A 103 -3.60 4.48 -21.23
C THR A 103 -2.15 4.71 -20.86
N PHE A 104 -1.90 4.84 -19.56
CA PHE A 104 -0.57 4.91 -18.97
C PHE A 104 -0.37 3.82 -17.94
N VAL A 105 0.81 3.20 -17.94
CA VAL A 105 1.12 2.05 -17.08
C VAL A 105 2.49 2.24 -16.44
N SER A 106 2.57 1.92 -15.14
CA SER A 106 3.82 1.61 -14.45
C SER A 106 3.80 0.14 -14.06
N THR A 107 4.94 -0.51 -14.23
CA THR A 107 5.19 -1.88 -13.75
C THR A 107 6.26 -1.89 -12.65
N ASP A 108 6.52 -0.73 -12.04
CA ASP A 108 7.43 -0.64 -10.89
C ASP A 108 6.89 -1.47 -9.73
N SER A 109 7.79 -2.13 -9.01
CA SER A 109 7.44 -2.88 -7.79
C SER A 109 7.34 -1.91 -6.63
N ILE A 110 6.11 -1.49 -6.30
CA ILE A 110 5.86 -0.53 -5.22
C ILE A 110 5.31 -1.28 -4.03
N ARG A 111 5.99 -1.22 -2.89
CA ARG A 111 5.56 -1.89 -1.67
C ARG A 111 5.28 -0.85 -0.59
N MET A 112 4.17 -1.00 0.13
CA MET A 112 3.82 -0.14 1.26
C MET A 112 3.26 -0.92 2.45
N SER A 113 3.58 -0.47 3.67
CA SER A 113 3.09 -1.09 4.92
C SER A 113 1.93 -0.35 5.57
N GLY A 114 1.52 0.79 5.01
CA GLY A 114 0.50 1.67 5.57
C GLY A 114 -0.09 2.57 4.49
N SER A 115 -1.01 3.46 4.89
CA SER A 115 -1.74 4.28 3.93
C SER A 115 -0.84 5.26 3.20
N VAL A 116 -1.06 5.38 1.88
CA VAL A 116 -0.27 6.21 0.98
C VAL A 116 -1.22 7.02 0.09
N LYS A 117 -0.93 8.31 -0.06
CA LYS A 117 -1.53 9.14 -1.10
C LYS A 117 -0.73 8.97 -2.38
N PHE A 118 -1.41 8.73 -3.50
CA PHE A 118 -0.78 8.84 -4.81
C PHE A 118 -1.26 10.09 -5.54
N VAL A 119 -0.39 10.67 -6.34
CA VAL A 119 -0.67 11.91 -7.07
C VAL A 119 -0.06 11.79 -8.47
N VAL A 120 -0.87 12.03 -9.51
CA VAL A 120 -0.43 11.91 -10.90
C VAL A 120 -0.36 13.29 -11.54
N PHE A 121 0.73 13.58 -12.22
CA PHE A 121 0.98 14.84 -12.90
C PHE A 121 1.30 14.65 -14.38
N ASP A 122 0.77 15.54 -15.23
CA ASP A 122 1.34 15.85 -16.54
C ASP A 122 2.27 17.06 -16.37
N LYS A 123 3.57 16.80 -16.29
CA LYS A 123 4.58 17.79 -15.93
C LYS A 123 4.26 18.40 -14.56
N ASP A 124 3.88 19.67 -14.51
CA ASP A 124 3.54 20.39 -13.28
C ASP A 124 2.02 20.48 -13.05
N LYS A 125 1.21 19.89 -13.94
CA LYS A 125 -0.25 19.94 -13.86
C LYS A 125 -0.79 18.69 -13.18
N LEU A 126 -1.46 18.88 -12.05
CA LEU A 126 -2.15 17.81 -11.33
C LEU A 126 -3.30 17.24 -12.17
N LEU A 127 -3.28 15.93 -12.43
CA LEU A 127 -4.34 15.23 -13.17
C LEU A 127 -5.34 14.55 -12.23
N LEU A 128 -4.83 13.82 -11.25
CA LEU A 128 -5.64 13.12 -10.26
C LEU A 128 -4.81 12.83 -9.01
N PHE A 129 -5.49 12.57 -7.92
CA PHE A 129 -4.89 12.01 -6.72
C PHE A 129 -5.82 11.00 -6.09
N GLY A 130 -5.28 10.19 -5.18
CA GLY A 130 -6.07 9.23 -4.45
C GLY A 130 -5.36 8.74 -3.21
N THR A 131 -6.07 7.97 -2.40
CA THR A 131 -5.52 7.32 -1.21
C THR A 131 -5.69 5.81 -1.31
N LEU A 132 -4.63 5.10 -0.93
CA LEU A 132 -4.65 3.67 -0.64
C LEU A 132 -4.68 3.51 0.87
N GLU A 133 -5.76 2.92 1.39
CA GLU A 133 -6.02 2.80 2.82
C GLU A 133 -6.23 1.34 3.21
N LEU A 134 -5.54 0.92 4.27
CA LEU A 134 -5.80 -0.37 4.90
C LEU A 134 -7.04 -0.24 5.79
N CYS A 135 -8.13 -0.89 5.39
CA CYS A 135 -9.36 -0.97 6.13
C CYS A 135 -9.36 -2.22 7.01
N ASN A 136 -9.70 -2.05 8.30
CA ASN A 136 -10.02 -3.18 9.17
C ASN A 136 -11.52 -3.46 9.08
N SER A 137 -11.90 -4.67 8.68
CA SER A 137 -13.29 -5.12 8.76
C SER A 137 -13.64 -5.53 10.19
N ASN A 138 -14.83 -5.16 10.64
CA ASN A 138 -15.31 -5.45 12.00
C ASN A 138 -15.80 -6.92 12.15
N GLY A 139 -15.12 -7.89 11.56
CA GLY A 139 -15.35 -9.33 11.81
C GLY A 139 -16.66 -9.94 11.31
N VAL A 140 -17.48 -9.24 10.51
CA VAL A 140 -18.79 -9.75 10.06
C VAL A 140 -18.73 -10.54 8.75
N VAL A 141 -17.66 -10.40 7.95
CA VAL A 141 -17.54 -11.10 6.65
C VAL A 141 -16.57 -12.26 6.79
N ARG A 142 -17.13 -13.47 6.73
CA ARG A 142 -16.39 -14.74 6.67
C ARG A 142 -15.82 -14.92 5.26
N GLU A 143 -14.61 -15.46 5.19
CA GLU A 143 -13.89 -15.96 3.99
C GLU A 143 -12.90 -15.01 3.29
N SER A 144 -11.77 -14.73 3.95
CA SER A 144 -10.46 -14.72 3.29
C SER A 144 -9.34 -14.81 4.34
N ASN A 145 -8.18 -15.36 3.95
CA ASN A 145 -7.04 -15.61 4.83
C ASN A 145 -6.30 -14.34 5.30
N SER A 146 -6.72 -13.14 4.88
CA SER A 146 -6.30 -11.88 5.48
C SER A 146 -7.10 -11.67 6.76
N ASN A 147 -6.46 -11.28 7.87
CA ASN A 147 -7.03 -11.09 9.22
C ASN A 147 -8.17 -10.03 9.32
N GLY A 148 -9.20 -10.11 8.47
CA GLY A 148 -10.23 -9.10 8.30
C GLY A 148 -9.72 -7.79 7.71
N GLN A 149 -8.48 -7.71 7.22
CA GLN A 149 -7.91 -6.48 6.65
C GLN A 149 -8.06 -6.47 5.13
N SER A 150 -8.56 -5.39 4.57
CA SER A 150 -8.66 -5.16 3.12
C SER A 150 -8.06 -3.82 2.76
N TRP A 151 -7.60 -3.67 1.51
CA TRP A 151 -7.22 -2.36 1.00
C TRP A 151 -8.39 -1.72 0.28
N SER A 152 -8.50 -0.40 0.38
CA SER A 152 -9.43 0.39 -0.42
C SER A 152 -8.67 1.49 -1.14
N MET A 153 -9.18 1.86 -2.31
CA MET A 153 -8.69 2.97 -3.10
C MET A 153 -9.80 4.01 -3.25
N LYS A 154 -9.46 5.28 -3.02
CA LYS A 154 -10.30 6.43 -3.35
C LYS A 154 -9.56 7.31 -4.32
N CYS A 155 -10.25 7.78 -5.36
CA CYS A 155 -9.68 8.61 -6.40
C CYS A 155 -10.49 9.89 -6.57
N GLU A 156 -9.79 11.00 -6.75
CA GLU A 156 -10.35 12.29 -7.13
C GLU A 156 -9.60 12.80 -8.35
N SER A 157 -10.34 13.09 -9.42
CA SER A 157 -9.77 13.70 -10.62
C SER A 157 -9.74 15.21 -10.46
N ASN A 158 -8.63 15.83 -10.88
CA ASN A 158 -8.52 17.26 -10.96
C ASN A 158 -8.69 17.71 -12.41
N ILE A 159 -9.94 17.67 -12.86
CA ILE A 159 -10.34 18.07 -14.21
C ILE A 159 -10.37 19.61 -14.26
N ILE A 160 -9.23 20.22 -14.60
CA ILE A 160 -9.13 21.67 -14.79
C ILE A 160 -9.24 22.00 -16.29
N PRO A 161 -10.11 22.96 -16.69
CA PRO A 161 -10.12 23.52 -18.04
C PRO A 161 -8.71 23.98 -18.50
N GLY A 162 -8.28 23.59 -19.70
CA GLY A 162 -6.96 23.97 -20.26
C GLY A 162 -5.79 23.06 -19.89
N THR A 163 -6.06 21.90 -19.29
CA THR A 163 -5.12 20.76 -19.30
C THR A 163 -5.22 20.03 -20.65
N LYS A 164 -4.10 19.54 -21.19
CA LYS A 164 -4.00 19.12 -22.62
C LYS A 164 -4.90 17.97 -23.03
N PHE A 165 -5.36 17.19 -22.06
CA PHE A 165 -6.28 16.08 -22.30
C PHE A 165 -7.71 16.55 -22.59
N PHE A 166 -8.03 17.82 -22.38
CA PHE A 166 -9.39 18.31 -22.36
C PHE A 166 -9.59 19.25 -23.54
N LYS A 167 -10.51 18.90 -24.44
CA LYS A 167 -10.97 19.81 -25.51
C LYS A 167 -11.42 21.11 -24.85
N GLU A 168 -10.76 22.22 -25.14
CA GLU A 168 -11.10 23.57 -24.65
C GLU A 168 -12.57 23.93 -24.97
N LYS A 169 -13.10 23.34 -26.05
CA LYS A 169 -14.49 23.52 -26.52
C LYS A 169 -15.53 22.64 -25.81
N GLN A 170 -15.14 21.56 -25.12
CA GLN A 170 -16.10 20.70 -24.44
C GLN A 170 -16.70 21.42 -23.21
N LEU A 171 -15.87 22.06 -22.38
CA LEU A 171 -16.36 22.74 -21.17
C LEU A 171 -17.25 23.98 -21.41
N LEU A 172 -17.30 24.48 -22.64
CA LEU A 172 -18.11 25.65 -23.03
C LEU A 172 -19.48 25.26 -23.62
N LEU A 173 -19.71 23.98 -23.91
CA LEU A 173 -20.94 23.50 -24.53
C LEU A 173 -21.74 22.64 -23.53
N PRO A 174 -23.01 22.97 -23.24
CA PRO A 174 -23.82 22.29 -22.22
C PRO A 174 -24.05 20.79 -22.47
N ASP A 175 -23.79 20.30 -23.70
CA ASP A 175 -23.99 18.90 -24.11
C ASP A 175 -22.70 18.07 -24.21
N SER A 176 -21.54 18.62 -23.83
CA SER A 176 -20.30 17.83 -23.90
C SER A 176 -20.12 16.93 -22.67
N THR A 177 -19.68 15.71 -22.90
CA THR A 177 -19.32 14.81 -21.81
C THR A 177 -17.91 15.10 -21.36
N LEU A 178 -17.73 15.49 -20.09
CA LEU A 178 -16.42 15.62 -19.48
C LEU A 178 -15.65 14.29 -19.61
N PRO A 179 -14.33 14.35 -19.85
CA PRO A 179 -13.52 13.15 -19.87
C PRO A 179 -13.49 12.51 -18.49
N THR A 180 -13.36 11.20 -18.50
CA THR A 180 -13.34 10.37 -17.30
C THR A 180 -11.95 9.77 -17.14
N ILE A 181 -11.51 9.64 -15.89
CA ILE A 181 -10.25 9.01 -15.56
C ILE A 181 -10.53 7.77 -14.72
N GLU A 182 -9.99 6.65 -15.17
CA GLU A 182 -10.05 5.39 -14.45
C GLU A 182 -8.65 5.03 -13.96
N VAL A 183 -8.57 4.54 -12.73
CA VAL A 183 -7.34 4.09 -12.10
C VAL A 183 -7.54 2.65 -11.67
N TYR A 184 -6.60 1.79 -12.01
CA TYR A 184 -6.57 0.40 -11.58
C TYR A 184 -5.20 0.07 -11.00
N ILE A 185 -5.19 -0.65 -9.89
CA ILE A 185 -3.96 -1.11 -9.25
C ILE A 185 -4.03 -2.61 -9.11
N VAL A 186 -3.00 -3.29 -9.59
CA VAL A 186 -2.87 -4.75 -9.48
C VAL A 186 -1.65 -5.09 -8.66
N GLY A 187 -1.82 -6.01 -7.73
CA GLY A 187 -0.75 -6.41 -6.83
C GLY A 187 -1.10 -7.63 -5.98
N SER A 188 -0.48 -7.70 -4.81
CA SER A 188 -0.82 -8.69 -3.78
C SER A 188 -0.72 -8.09 -2.39
N PHE A 189 -1.53 -8.60 -1.47
CA PHE A 189 -1.47 -8.30 -0.04
C PHE A 189 -1.32 -9.60 0.73
N SER A 190 -0.24 -9.75 1.49
CA SER A 190 0.07 -11.00 2.21
C SER A 190 0.06 -12.26 1.31
N GLY A 191 0.46 -12.11 0.05
CA GLY A 191 0.47 -13.19 -0.94
C GLY A 191 -0.86 -13.45 -1.64
N THR A 192 -1.96 -12.80 -1.24
CA THR A 192 -3.24 -12.87 -1.93
C THR A 192 -3.31 -11.80 -3.04
N PRO A 193 -3.61 -12.16 -4.30
CA PRO A 193 -3.78 -11.18 -5.37
C PRO A 193 -4.89 -10.17 -5.05
N ILE A 194 -4.67 -8.92 -5.45
CA ILE A 194 -5.63 -7.83 -5.27
C ILE A 194 -5.70 -6.96 -6.52
N ILE A 195 -6.90 -6.50 -6.83
CA ILE A 195 -7.19 -5.48 -7.83
C ILE A 195 -8.02 -4.41 -7.12
N LEU A 196 -7.57 -3.16 -7.19
CA LEU A 196 -8.23 -1.98 -6.65
C LEU A 196 -8.63 -1.04 -7.79
#